data_AF-A0ABD0RYF0-F1
#
_entry.id   AF-A0ABD0RYF0-F1
#
_cell.length_a   1.000
_cell.length_b   1.000
_cell.length_c   1.000
_cell.angle_alpha   90.00
_cell.angle_beta   90.00
_cell.angle_gamma   90.00
#
_symmetry.space_group_name_H-M   'P 1'
#
loop_
_entity.id
_entity.type
_entity.pdbx_description
1 polymer ?
#
loop_
_entity_poly.entity_id
_entity_poly.type
_entity_poly.pdbx_seq_one_letter_code
_entity_poly.pdbx_strand_id
1 'polypeptide(L)' 'DVFDEVVVVDVLDSEDKAHLTLLRRPELGVTFTKLHCWTLTQYSKCVFLDADTL' A
#
# COMPACT_ATOMS: atom_id res chain seq x y z
N ASP A 1 21.82 1.98 9.35
CA ASP A 1 20.36 1.88 9.13
C ASP A 1 20.01 0.63 8.35
N VAL A 2 18.76 0.17 8.47
CA VAL A 2 18.25 -1.05 7.83
C VAL A 2 17.50 -0.75 6.51
N PHE A 3 16.96 0.47 6.35
CA PHE A 3 16.18 0.90 5.18
C PHE A 3 16.65 2.26 4.65
N ASP A 4 16.61 2.44 3.33
CA ASP A 4 16.97 3.70 2.66
C ASP A 4 15.81 4.71 2.61
N GLU A 5 14.58 4.24 2.37
CA GLU A 5 13.36 5.05 2.29
C GLU A 5 12.21 4.37 3.05
N VAL A 6 11.41 5.15 3.78
CA VAL A 6 10.20 4.69 4.46
C VAL A 6 9.04 5.57 4.05
N VAL A 7 8.03 5.00 3.40
CA VAL A 7 6.83 5.70 2.94
C VAL A 7 5.65 5.31 3.82
N VAL A 8 5.05 6.28 4.49
CA VAL A 8 3.82 6.08 5.28
C VAL A 8 2.61 6.11 4.35
N VAL A 9 1.79 5.06 4.38
CA VAL A 9 0.52 4.98 3.64
C VAL A 9 -0.63 5.06 4.66
N ASP A 10 -1.33 6.18 4.71
CA ASP A 10 -2.48 6.34 5.61
C ASP A 10 -3.77 5.80 4.97
N VAL A 11 -4.27 4.71 5.54
CA VAL A 11 -5.50 4.04 5.11
C VAL A 11 -6.76 4.84 5.52
N LEU A 12 -6.66 5.82 6.42
CA LEU A 12 -7.80 6.65 6.85
C LEU A 12 -8.04 7.87 5.95
N ASP A 13 -7.01 8.39 5.28
CA ASP A 13 -7.08 9.62 4.48
C ASP A 13 -7.19 9.37 2.96
N SER A 14 -7.07 8.12 2.53
CA SER A 14 -7.11 7.77 1.09
C SER A 14 -8.52 7.83 0.47
N GLU A 15 -9.55 8.26 1.22
CA GLU A 15 -10.99 8.04 0.91
C GLU A 15 -11.34 6.55 0.66
N ASP A 16 -10.37 5.65 0.78
CA ASP A 16 -10.41 4.27 0.29
C ASP A 16 -11.23 3.41 1.25
N LYS A 17 -11.16 3.65 2.57
CA LYS A 17 -12.07 2.98 3.53
C LYS A 17 -13.54 3.33 3.29
N ALA A 18 -13.85 4.59 2.94
CA ALA A 18 -15.21 4.99 2.61
C ALA A 18 -15.65 4.36 1.27
N HIS A 19 -14.78 4.37 0.26
CA HIS A 19 -15.02 3.71 -1.03
C HIS A 19 -15.16 2.19 -0.91
N LEU A 20 -14.34 1.52 -0.10
CA LEU A 20 -14.41 0.08 0.13
C LEU A 20 -15.64 -0.31 0.93
N THR A 21 -16.06 0.53 1.87
CA THR A 21 -17.33 0.35 2.58
C THR A 21 -18.51 0.53 1.62
N LEU A 22 -18.45 1.50 0.70
CA LEU A 22 -19.43 1.69 -0.38
C LEU A 22 -19.44 0.51 -1.37
N LEU A 23 -18.27 -0.05 -1.70
CA LEU A 23 -18.11 -1.25 -2.53
C LEU A 23 -18.37 -2.56 -1.75
N ARG A 24 -18.65 -2.48 -0.45
CA ARG A 24 -18.86 -3.62 0.48
C ARG A 24 -17.69 -4.61 0.57
N ARG A 25 -16.45 -4.14 0.42
CA ARG A 25 -15.22 -4.95 0.50
C ARG A 25 -14.21 -4.42 1.55
N PRO A 26 -14.62 -4.21 2.82
CA PRO A 26 -13.75 -3.63 3.86
C PRO A 26 -12.52 -4.49 4.17
N GLU A 27 -12.57 -5.80 3.91
CA GLU A 27 -11.46 -6.73 4.12
C GLU A 27 -10.28 -6.50 3.16
N LEU A 28 -10.49 -5.78 2.07
CA LEU A 28 -9.44 -5.48 1.09
C LEU A 28 -8.52 -4.32 1.50
N GLY A 29 -8.71 -3.68 2.66
CA GLY A 29 -7.89 -2.53 3.07
C GLY A 29 -6.38 -2.79 3.05
N VAL A 30 -5.96 -4.00 3.49
CA VAL A 30 -4.55 -4.43 3.42
C VAL A 30 -4.10 -4.59 1.97
N THR A 31 -4.95 -5.15 1.11
CA THR A 31 -4.67 -5.30 -0.33
C THR A 31 -4.45 -3.95 -1.00
N PHE A 32 -5.32 -2.96 -0.75
CA PHE A 32 -5.17 -1.62 -1.34
C PHE A 32 -3.94 -0.87 -0.80
N THR A 33 -3.58 -1.11 0.47
CA THR A 33 -2.32 -0.58 1.02
C THR A 33 -1.11 -1.16 0.27
N LYS A 34 -1.10 -2.47 -0.06
CA LYS A 34 -0.03 -3.08 -0.87
C LYS A 34 0.05 -2.48 -2.28
N LEU A 35 -1.09 -2.17 -2.91
CA LEU A 35 -1.12 -1.58 -4.27
C LEU A 35 -0.48 -0.18 -4.35
N HIS A 36 -0.31 0.54 -3.23
CA HIS A 36 0.38 1.82 -3.23
C HIS A 36 1.85 1.70 -3.67
N CYS A 37 2.45 0.51 -3.69
CA CYS A 37 3.79 0.34 -4.25
C CYS A 37 3.90 0.74 -5.73
N TRP A 38 2.80 0.73 -6.49
CA TRP A 38 2.77 1.21 -7.88
C TRP A 38 2.76 2.74 -8.03
N THR A 39 2.53 3.51 -6.95
CA THR A 39 2.59 4.98 -6.99
C THR A 39 4.00 5.53 -6.78
N LEU A 40 4.98 4.66 -6.50
CA LEU A 40 6.39 5.00 -6.28
C LEU A 40 7.11 5.32 -7.61
N THR A 41 6.68 6.40 -8.25
CA THR A 41 7.16 6.84 -9.59
C THR A 41 8.61 7.31 -9.63
N GLN A 42 9.27 7.47 -8.48
CA GLN A 42 10.71 7.73 -8.40
C GLN A 42 11.55 6.52 -8.83
N TYR A 43 10.96 5.32 -8.86
CA TYR A 43 11.64 4.09 -9.29
C TYR A 43 11.26 3.72 -10.72
N SER A 44 12.26 3.37 -11.53
CA SER A 44 12.04 2.88 -12.90
C SER A 44 11.60 1.41 -12.94
N LYS A 45 11.84 0.65 -11.87
CA LYS A 45 11.46 -0.75 -11.70
C LYS A 45 11.51 -1.14 -10.22
N CYS A 46 10.55 -1.95 -9.77
CA CYS A 46 10.48 -2.48 -8.41
C CYS A 46 10.36 -4.01 -8.41
N VAL A 47 10.89 -4.65 -7.37
CA VAL A 47 10.54 -6.02 -6.97
C VAL A 47 9.81 -5.91 -5.64
N PHE A 48 8.55 -6.33 -5.60
CA PHE A 48 7.78 -6.32 -4.36
C PHE A 48 8.04 -7.63 -3.61
N LEU A 49 8.39 -7.53 -2.32
CA LEU A 49 8.58 -8.64 -1.42
C LEU A 49 7.63 -8.47 -0.24
N ASP A 50 6.91 -9.53 0.13
CA ASP A 50 6.10 -9.52 1.34
C ASP A 50 6.99 -9.52 2.59
N ALA A 51 6.46 -8.99 3.70
CA ALA A 51 7.21 -8.83 4.95
C ALA A 51 7.62 -10.17 5.61
N ASP A 52 7.11 -11.29 5.13
CA ASP A 52 7.40 -12.65 5.59
C ASP A 52 8.37 -13.42 4.67
N THR A 53 9.03 -12.72 3.75
CA THR A 53 10.08 -13.27 2.88
C THR A 53 11.49 -13.18 3.51
N LEU A 54 12.42 -14.05 3.09
CA LEU A 54 13.83 -14.09 3.49
C LEU A 54 14.75 -14.03 2.25
#